data_AF-A0A920TU46-F1
#
_entry.id   AF-A0A920TU46-F1
#
_cell.length_a   1.000
_cell.length_b   1.000
_cell.length_c   1.000
_cell.angle_alpha   90.00
_cell.angle_beta   90.00
_cell.angle_gamma   90.00
#
_symmetry.space_group_name_H-M   'P 1'
#
loop_
_entity.id
_entity.type
_entity.pdbx_description
1 polymer ?
#
loop_
_entity_poly.entity_id
_entity_poly.type
_entity_poly.pdbx_seq_one_letter_code
_entity_poly.pdbx_strand_id
1 'polypeptide(L)'
;MLAGRSGGGPVTLFDATDDFASRIACEVKGFDPLEYLERRDVKRHDRVSQFSVAASAQALASAGLDGPPDGVEPLALVSSSVAV
;
A
#
# COMPACT_ATOMS: atom_id res chain seq x y z
N MET A 1 -3.41 19.08 14.42
CA MET A 1 -2.21 18.67 13.65
C MET A 1 -0.99 18.80 14.54
N LEU A 2 -0.39 17.71 15.05
CA LEU A 2 0.56 17.82 16.18
C LEU A 2 1.86 16.99 16.12
N ALA A 3 2.14 16.22 15.06
CA ALA A 3 3.36 15.38 15.03
C ALA A 3 4.51 15.87 14.14
N GLY A 4 4.26 16.69 13.10
CA GLY A 4 5.32 17.31 12.29
C GLY A 4 6.34 16.35 11.65
N ARG A 5 5.98 15.08 11.42
CA ARG A 5 6.88 14.07 10.86
C ARG A 5 6.84 14.12 9.33
N SER A 6 8.00 14.37 8.71
CA SER A 6 8.18 14.26 7.25
C SER A 6 8.37 12.81 6.86
N GLY A 7 7.64 12.36 5.83
CA GLY A 7 7.86 11.06 5.18
C GLY A 7 8.86 11.10 4.03
N GLY A 8 9.37 12.30 3.69
CA GLY A 8 10.28 12.50 2.56
C GLY A 8 11.71 12.06 2.87
N GLY A 9 12.31 11.33 1.94
CA GLY A 9 13.70 10.88 2.01
C GLY A 9 14.24 10.50 0.63
N PRO A 10 15.47 9.97 0.54
CA PRO A 10 16.01 9.47 -0.72
C PRO A 10 15.16 8.31 -1.25
N VAL A 11 15.07 8.21 -2.58
CA VAL A 11 14.48 7.04 -3.25
C VAL A 11 15.34 5.82 -2.94
N THR A 12 14.71 4.75 -2.46
CA THR A 12 15.37 3.46 -2.11
C THR A 12 14.82 2.28 -2.88
N LEU A 13 13.75 2.48 -3.67
CA LEU A 13 13.09 1.38 -4.39
C LEU A 13 13.73 1.02 -5.71
N PHE A 14 14.50 1.94 -6.27
CA PHE A 14 15.25 1.75 -7.50
C PHE A 14 16.46 2.69 -7.48
N ASP A 15 17.38 2.49 -8.41
CA ASP A 15 18.55 3.35 -8.56
C ASP A 15 18.17 4.67 -9.23
N ALA A 16 18.22 5.76 -8.46
CA ALA A 16 17.85 7.10 -8.89
C ALA A 16 19.07 8.04 -9.09
N THR A 17 20.31 7.52 -9.14
CA THR A 17 21.51 8.37 -9.08
C THR A 17 21.86 9.13 -10.35
N ASP A 18 21.67 8.59 -11.54
CA ASP A 18 22.26 9.18 -12.75
C ASP A 18 21.24 9.60 -13.82
N ASP A 19 20.09 8.92 -13.91
CA ASP A 19 19.09 9.16 -14.97
C ASP A 19 17.87 9.98 -14.51
N PHE A 20 17.76 10.32 -13.21
CA PHE A 20 16.58 10.98 -12.65
C PHE A 20 16.88 12.36 -12.05
N ALA A 21 16.10 13.36 -12.46
CA ALA A 21 16.16 14.71 -11.89
C ALA A 21 15.66 14.75 -10.45
N SER A 22 14.69 13.90 -10.09
CA SER A 22 14.19 13.76 -8.72
C SER A 22 14.78 12.51 -8.06
N ARG A 23 15.36 12.70 -6.87
CA ARG A 23 15.97 11.62 -6.05
C ARG A 23 15.32 11.49 -4.68
N ILE A 24 14.24 12.21 -4.47
CA ILE A 24 13.50 12.25 -3.21
C ILE A 24 12.08 11.73 -3.44
N ALA A 25 11.58 10.93 -2.49
CA ALA A 25 10.22 10.41 -2.48
C ALA A 25 9.71 10.21 -1.05
N CYS A 26 8.39 10.11 -0.91
CA CYS A 26 7.72 9.79 0.34
C CYS A 26 7.33 8.29 0.35
N GLU A 27 8.34 7.42 0.45
CA GLU A 27 8.12 5.98 0.39
C GLU A 27 7.55 5.43 1.70
N VAL A 28 6.61 4.49 1.61
CA VAL A 28 6.14 3.72 2.78
C VAL A 28 7.27 2.82 3.28
N LYS A 29 7.71 3.05 4.53
CA LYS A 29 8.81 2.32 5.16
C LYS A 29 8.26 1.14 5.98
N GLY A 30 8.94 0.00 5.92
CA GLY A 30 8.58 -1.20 6.71
C GLY A 30 7.28 -1.88 6.28
N PHE A 31 6.79 -1.64 5.06
CA PHE A 31 5.64 -2.36 4.55
C PHE A 31 5.99 -3.81 4.22
N ASP A 32 5.32 -4.76 4.87
CA ASP A 32 5.38 -6.18 4.54
C ASP A 32 4.04 -6.64 3.92
N PRO A 33 4.00 -6.94 2.61
CA PRO A 33 2.77 -7.40 1.97
C PRO A 33 2.34 -8.80 2.44
N LEU A 34 3.22 -9.59 3.08
CA LEU A 34 2.89 -10.92 3.58
C LEU A 34 1.97 -10.89 4.81
N GLU A 35 1.81 -9.73 5.45
CA GLU A 35 0.82 -9.54 6.52
C GLU A 35 -0.62 -9.53 5.98
N TYR A 36 -0.80 -9.28 4.67
CA TYR A 36 -2.11 -9.07 4.04
C TYR A 36 -2.40 -10.03 2.88
N LEU A 37 -1.37 -10.59 2.26
CA LEU A 37 -1.49 -11.40 1.04
C LEU A 37 -0.63 -12.66 1.15
N GLU A 38 -1.08 -13.76 0.53
CA GLU A 38 -0.25 -14.95 0.39
C GLU A 38 0.94 -14.69 -0.55
N ARG A 39 2.06 -15.41 -0.35
CA ARG A 39 3.26 -15.27 -1.19
C ARG A 39 3.00 -15.35 -2.70
N ARG A 40 2.01 -16.14 -3.11
CA ARG A 40 1.62 -16.30 -4.52
C ARG A 40 1.05 -15.00 -5.08
N ASP A 41 0.25 -14.31 -4.29
CA ASP A 41 -0.46 -13.10 -4.69
C ASP A 41 0.42 -11.86 -4.55
N VAL A 42 1.31 -11.82 -3.55
CA VAL A 42 2.36 -10.79 -3.45
C VAL A 42 3.19 -10.71 -4.73
N LYS A 43 3.51 -11.84 -5.35
CA LYS A 43 4.28 -11.86 -6.61
C LYS A 43 3.45 -11.48 -7.84
N ARG A 44 2.12 -11.61 -7.76
CA ARG A 44 1.21 -11.34 -8.89
C ARG A 44 0.70 -9.90 -8.89
N HIS A 45 0.60 -9.29 -7.73
CA HIS A 45 0.13 -7.92 -7.56
C HIS A 45 1.29 -6.94 -7.58
N ASP A 46 1.10 -5.86 -8.32
CA ASP A 46 1.94 -4.68 -8.20
C ASP A 46 1.81 -4.08 -6.78
N ARG A 47 2.71 -3.16 -6.47
CA ARG A 47 2.81 -2.59 -5.14
C ARG A 47 1.65 -1.67 -4.75
N VAL A 48 0.99 -1.00 -5.70
CA VAL A 48 -0.21 -0.21 -5.38
C VAL A 48 -1.37 -1.13 -5.05
N SER A 49 -1.54 -2.24 -5.78
CA SER A 49 -2.53 -3.26 -5.47
C SER A 49 -2.33 -3.85 -4.07
N GLN A 50 -1.09 -4.15 -3.69
CA GLN A 50 -0.77 -4.62 -2.35
C GLN A 50 -1.15 -3.59 -1.26
N PHE A 51 -0.86 -2.30 -1.47
CA PHE A 51 -1.27 -1.25 -0.55
C PHE A 51 -2.78 -1.11 -0.44
N SER A 52 -3.50 -1.22 -1.55
CA SER A 52 -4.96 -1.09 -1.55
C SER A 52 -5.61 -2.22 -0.75
N VAL A 53 -5.10 -3.46 -0.85
CA VAL A 53 -5.57 -4.58 -0.02
C VAL A 53 -5.27 -4.33 1.46
N ALA A 54 -4.05 -3.93 1.80
CA ALA A 54 -3.65 -3.65 3.17
C ALA A 54 -4.50 -2.53 3.82
N ALA A 55 -4.69 -1.42 3.09
CA ALA A 55 -5.50 -0.29 3.55
C ALA A 55 -6.97 -0.69 3.77
N SER A 56 -7.51 -1.55 2.90
CA SER A 56 -8.88 -2.05 3.04
C SER A 56 -9.04 -2.94 4.27
N ALA A 57 -8.09 -3.85 4.50
CA ALA A 57 -8.07 -4.70 5.69
C ALA A 57 -7.99 -3.85 6.98
N GLN A 58 -7.12 -2.83 6.99
CA GLN A 58 -7.01 -1.90 8.12
C GLN A 58 -8.29 -1.08 8.33
N ALA A 59 -8.97 -0.66 7.26
CA ALA A 59 -10.23 0.08 7.34
C ALA A 59 -11.37 -0.78 7.91
N LEU A 60 -11.49 -2.03 7.46
CA LEU A 60 -12.47 -2.98 7.98
C LEU A 60 -12.23 -3.28 9.47
N ALA A 61 -10.99 -3.54 9.86
CA ALA A 61 -10.62 -3.72 11.26
C ALA A 61 -10.94 -2.47 12.11
N SER A 62 -10.67 -1.28 11.59
CA SER A 62 -11.00 -0.02 12.26
C SER A 62 -12.52 0.20 12.40
N ALA A 63 -13.31 -0.37 11.49
CA ALA A 63 -14.77 -0.36 11.55
C ALA A 63 -15.35 -1.46 12.46
N GLY A 64 -14.51 -2.33 13.05
CA GLY A 64 -14.94 -3.48 13.84
C GLY A 64 -15.53 -4.61 13.00
N LEU A 65 -15.20 -4.67 11.71
CA LEU A 65 -15.64 -5.70 10.77
C LEU A 65 -14.52 -6.73 10.59
N ASP A 66 -14.48 -7.74 11.46
CA ASP A 66 -13.55 -8.87 11.36
C ASP A 66 -14.09 -9.94 10.40
N GLY A 67 -14.10 -9.61 9.12
CA GLY A 67 -14.56 -10.51 8.04
C GLY A 67 -15.71 -9.92 7.22
N PRO A 68 -16.06 -10.58 6.10
CA PRO A 68 -17.21 -10.17 5.30
C PRO A 68 -18.49 -10.24 6.16
N PRO A 69 -19.29 -9.16 6.24
CA PRO A 69 -20.58 -9.21 6.91
C PRO A 69 -21.46 -10.32 6.32
N ASP A 70 -22.34 -10.90 7.13
CA ASP A 70 -23.27 -11.92 6.66
C ASP A 70 -24.13 -11.38 5.50
N GLY A 71 -24.10 -12.07 4.37
CA GLY A 71 -24.94 -11.77 3.19
C GLY A 71 -24.45 -10.65 2.28
N VAL A 72 -23.22 -10.14 2.43
CA VAL A 72 -22.59 -9.29 1.42
C VAL A 72 -21.62 -10.07 0.54
N GLU A 73 -21.82 -9.97 -0.77
CA GLU A 73 -20.85 -10.41 -1.77
C GLU A 73 -19.51 -9.67 -1.60
N PRO A 74 -18.37 -10.28 -1.96
CA PRO A 74 -17.06 -9.67 -1.76
C PRO A 74 -17.02 -8.24 -2.31
N LEU A 75 -16.78 -7.30 -1.40
CA LEU A 75 -16.77 -5.86 -1.69
C LEU A 75 -15.72 -5.57 -2.78
N ALA A 76 -16.17 -5.03 -3.90
CA ALA A 76 -15.27 -4.62 -4.98
C ALA A 76 -14.39 -3.46 -4.50
N LEU A 77 -13.09 -3.71 -4.36
CA LEU A 77 -12.10 -2.67 -4.08
C LEU A 77 -11.82 -1.88 -5.35
N VAL A 78 -12.26 -0.63 -5.41
CA VAL A 78 -11.92 0.28 -6.51
C VAL A 78 -10.66 1.07 -6.14
N SER A 79 -9.51 0.60 -6.64
CA SER A 79 -8.23 1.31 -6.52
C SER A 79 -7.96 2.09 -7.81
N SER A 80 -7.87 3.42 -7.69
CA SER A 80 -7.41 4.29 -8.78
C SER A 80 -5.90 4.48 -8.68
N SER A 81 -5.16 4.19 -9.75
CA SER A 81 -3.72 4.43 -9.82
C SER A 81 -3.33 4.95 -11.20
N VAL A 82 -2.45 5.95 -11.23
CA VAL A 82 -1.68 6.31 -12.43
C VAL A 82 -0.29 5.70 -12.26
N ALA A 83 0.07 4.77 -13.13
CA ALA A 83 1.45 4.35 -13.27
C ALA A 83 2.18 5.45 -14.03
N VAL A 84 3.21 6.05 -13.42
CA VAL A 84 4.15 6.95 -14.10
C VAL A 84 5.34 6.12 -14.56
#